data_AF-A0A7Z7I4H9-F1
#
_entry.id   AF-A0A7Z7I4H9-F1
#
_cell.length_a   1.000
_cell.length_b   1.000
_cell.length_c   1.000
_cell.angle_alpha   90.00
_cell.angle_beta   90.00
_cell.angle_gamma   90.00
#
_symmetry.space_group_name_H-M   'P 1'
#
loop_
_entity.id
_entity.type
_entity.pdbx_description
1 polymer ?
#
loop_
_entity_poly.entity_id
_entity_poly.type
_entity_poly.pdbx_seq_one_letter_code
_entity_poly.pdbx_strand_id
1 'polypeptide(L)'
;MVVPSMQHHRQAAARILGALILFGAVAYEAQADTQVGATLPPPPSVLYGDLFVAVQTAQVYPDQKTFVDATPKADPATIVAYYEQQKNNPGFSLSAFVAQYFTPPTDQVITPPPNQTLREHIDWLWPRLTRETTAATVPANSSLIPMPKPYVVPGGRFREGYYWDTYFTMLGLQEAGREDLVDNVLDNFAYLIDTIGHIPNGNRTYYVSRSQPPFFSYMVELAAQKEGGRVY
;
A
#
# COMPACT_ATOMS: atom_id res chain seq x y z
N MET A 1 -63.40 55.66 -11.29
CA MET A 1 -64.15 56.60 -10.45
C MET A 1 -64.42 55.90 -9.11
N VAL A 2 -63.86 56.44 -8.02
CA VAL A 2 -64.18 56.20 -6.60
C VAL A 2 -63.80 54.83 -5.98
N VAL A 3 -62.99 54.93 -4.91
CA VAL A 3 -62.54 53.97 -3.87
C VAL A 3 -63.44 54.23 -2.61
N PRO A 4 -63.36 53.61 -1.40
CA PRO A 4 -62.99 52.28 -0.84
C PRO A 4 -64.11 51.69 0.08
N SER A 5 -63.85 50.59 0.83
CA SER A 5 -64.07 50.48 2.31
C SER A 5 -63.92 49.01 2.77
N MET A 6 -62.82 48.57 3.40
CA MET A 6 -62.50 48.61 4.84
C MET A 6 -63.49 47.85 5.75
N GLN A 7 -63.10 46.69 6.31
CA GLN A 7 -62.71 46.52 7.73
C GLN A 7 -62.65 45.03 8.19
N HIS A 8 -61.54 44.74 8.85
CA HIS A 8 -61.25 43.78 9.93
C HIS A 8 -62.19 42.59 10.23
N HIS A 9 -61.60 41.40 10.45
CA HIS A 9 -61.69 40.72 11.75
C HIS A 9 -60.50 39.77 12.01
N ARG A 10 -60.10 39.81 13.28
CA ARG A 10 -59.04 39.11 14.02
C ARG A 10 -58.89 37.61 13.72
N GLN A 11 -57.67 37.08 13.86
CA GLN A 11 -57.32 36.13 14.93
C GLN A 11 -55.82 35.81 14.92
N ALA A 12 -55.23 35.82 16.11
CA ALA A 12 -53.85 35.44 16.39
C ALA A 12 -53.77 33.95 16.72
N ALA A 13 -52.76 33.23 16.20
CA ALA A 13 -52.27 31.99 16.81
C ALA A 13 -50.84 31.64 16.36
N ALA A 14 -49.94 31.67 17.35
CA ALA A 14 -48.86 30.71 17.64
C ALA A 14 -47.86 30.26 16.54
N ARG A 15 -46.62 30.74 16.72
CA ARG A 15 -45.33 30.00 16.81
C ARG A 15 -45.18 28.68 16.02
N ILE A 16 -44.12 28.61 15.20
CA ILE A 16 -43.01 27.63 15.32
C ILE A 16 -41.81 28.25 14.57
N LEU A 17 -40.72 28.53 15.30
CA LEU A 17 -39.42 28.85 14.71
C LEU A 17 -38.73 27.50 14.49
N GLY A 18 -38.78 26.97 13.27
CA GLY A 18 -38.05 25.77 12.89
C GLY A 18 -36.57 26.09 12.75
N ALA A 19 -35.75 25.62 13.69
CA ALA A 19 -34.30 25.61 13.53
C ALA A 19 -33.93 24.50 12.53
N LEU A 20 -33.55 24.87 11.30
CA LEU A 20 -32.89 23.95 10.37
C LEU A 20 -31.45 23.76 10.84
N ILE A 21 -31.19 22.65 11.53
CA ILE A 21 -29.83 22.14 11.72
C ILE A 21 -29.47 21.41 10.44
N LEU A 22 -28.68 22.06 9.58
CA LEU A 22 -27.99 21.42 8.48
C LEU A 22 -26.89 20.52 9.06
N PHE A 23 -27.17 19.23 9.20
CA PHE A 23 -26.14 18.21 9.33
C PHE A 23 -25.45 18.08 7.97
N GLY A 24 -24.34 18.80 7.80
CA GLY A 24 -23.40 18.54 6.72
C GLY A 24 -22.71 17.21 6.99
N ALA A 25 -23.15 16.14 6.32
CA ALA A 25 -22.37 14.92 6.23
C ALA A 25 -21.11 15.24 5.41
N VAL A 26 -19.98 15.41 6.08
CA VAL A 26 -18.68 15.40 5.41
C VAL A 26 -18.42 13.95 5.04
N ALA A 27 -18.74 13.59 3.80
CA ALA A 27 -18.26 12.35 3.22
C ALA A 27 -16.73 12.46 3.12
N TYR A 28 -16.02 11.60 3.83
CA TYR A 28 -14.58 11.43 3.65
C TYR A 28 -14.43 10.65 2.33
N GLU A 29 -14.35 11.37 1.20
CA GLU A 29 -13.93 10.75 -0.05
C GLU A 29 -12.46 10.40 0.08
N ALA A 30 -12.16 9.13 0.37
CA ALA A 30 -10.84 8.58 0.16
C ALA A 30 -10.61 8.55 -1.35
N GLN A 31 -10.03 9.63 -1.89
CA GLN A 31 -9.58 9.67 -3.28
C GLN A 31 -8.57 8.54 -3.48
N ALA A 32 -9.00 7.46 -4.14
CA ALA A 32 -8.09 6.42 -4.58
C ALA A 32 -7.21 7.03 -5.69
N ASP A 33 -5.91 7.13 -5.41
CA ASP A 33 -4.91 7.57 -6.38
C ASP A 33 -4.82 6.52 -7.49
N THR A 34 -5.62 6.71 -8.54
CA THR A 34 -5.71 5.83 -9.70
C THR A 34 -4.74 6.34 -10.75
N GLN A 35 -3.44 6.23 -10.48
CA GLN A 35 -2.41 6.39 -11.51
C GLN A 35 -2.38 5.16 -12.43
N VAL A 36 -3.49 4.93 -13.15
CA VAL A 36 -3.56 3.93 -14.21
C VAL A 36 -2.62 4.39 -15.33
N GLY A 37 -1.49 3.69 -15.51
CA GLY A 37 -0.57 3.91 -16.63
C GLY A 37 0.76 4.61 -16.30
N ALA A 38 1.10 4.84 -15.02
CA ALA A 38 2.46 5.25 -14.68
C ALA A 38 3.45 4.11 -15.02
N THR A 39 4.51 4.42 -15.79
CA THR A 39 5.52 3.42 -16.14
C THR A 39 6.29 3.02 -14.89
N LEU A 40 6.17 1.76 -14.47
CA LEU A 40 6.94 1.22 -13.36
C LEU A 40 8.45 1.27 -13.68
N PRO A 41 9.32 1.57 -12.71
CA PRO A 41 10.75 1.44 -12.93
C PRO A 41 11.10 -0.02 -13.22
N PRO A 42 12.12 -0.29 -14.07
CA PRO A 42 12.64 -1.64 -14.26
C PRO A 42 13.02 -2.31 -12.93
N PRO A 43 13.10 -3.66 -12.87
CA PRO A 43 13.59 -4.34 -11.69
C PRO A 43 15.05 -3.93 -11.37
N PRO A 44 15.49 -3.99 -10.09
CA PRO A 44 16.84 -3.59 -9.69
C PRO A 44 17.98 -4.24 -10.48
N SER A 45 17.79 -5.48 -10.95
CA SER A 45 18.77 -6.18 -11.79
C SER A 45 18.98 -5.50 -13.14
N VAL A 46 17.95 -4.85 -13.68
CA VAL A 46 18.02 -4.09 -14.94
C VAL A 46 18.48 -2.66 -14.66
N LEU A 47 17.98 -2.02 -13.59
CA LEU A 47 18.38 -0.65 -13.23
C LEU A 47 19.88 -0.51 -12.96
N TYR A 48 20.48 -1.49 -12.28
CA TYR A 48 21.86 -1.38 -11.81
C TYR A 48 22.85 -2.33 -12.51
N GLY A 49 22.39 -3.27 -13.33
CA GLY A 49 23.25 -4.12 -14.18
C GLY A 49 24.42 -4.77 -13.43
N ASP A 50 25.65 -4.50 -13.86
CA ASP A 50 26.88 -5.04 -13.26
C ASP A 50 27.05 -4.64 -11.78
N LEU A 51 26.59 -3.45 -11.37
CA LEU A 51 26.58 -3.06 -9.97
C LEU A 51 25.67 -3.99 -9.16
N PHE A 52 24.50 -4.36 -9.70
CA PHE A 52 23.62 -5.32 -9.04
C PHE A 52 24.31 -6.67 -8.83
N VAL A 53 24.93 -7.20 -9.89
CA VAL A 53 25.65 -8.47 -9.84
C VAL A 53 26.78 -8.41 -8.80
N ALA A 54 27.60 -7.36 -8.84
CA ALA A 54 28.70 -7.18 -7.90
C ALA A 54 28.22 -7.15 -6.45
N VAL A 55 27.17 -6.39 -6.14
CA VAL A 55 26.63 -6.27 -4.77
C VAL A 55 26.10 -7.61 -4.26
N GLN A 56 25.35 -8.34 -5.10
CA GLN A 56 24.76 -9.62 -4.71
C GLN A 56 25.80 -10.72 -4.56
N THR A 57 26.78 -10.80 -5.48
CA THR A 57 27.85 -11.81 -5.43
C THR A 57 28.83 -11.55 -4.29
N ALA A 58 29.13 -10.29 -3.99
CA ALA A 58 30.00 -9.93 -2.86
C ALA A 58 29.30 -10.06 -1.49
N GLN A 59 28.00 -10.39 -1.45
CA GLN A 59 27.20 -10.50 -0.24
C GLN A 59 27.35 -9.28 0.67
N VAL A 60 27.27 -8.07 0.10
CA VAL A 60 27.37 -6.80 0.84
C VAL A 60 26.36 -6.74 2.00
N TYR A 61 25.20 -7.39 1.82
CA TYR A 61 24.23 -7.67 2.86
C TYR A 61 24.10 -9.19 3.06
N PRO A 62 23.81 -9.66 4.30
CA PRO A 62 23.65 -11.09 4.59
C PRO A 62 22.40 -11.70 3.92
N ASP A 63 21.35 -10.90 3.69
CA ASP A 63 20.17 -11.29 2.93
C ASP A 63 20.15 -10.57 1.59
N GLN A 64 20.14 -11.34 0.50
CA GLN A 64 20.09 -10.83 -0.88
C GLN A 64 18.85 -9.97 -1.17
N LYS A 65 17.76 -10.11 -0.40
CA LYS A 65 16.57 -9.25 -0.55
C LYS A 65 16.81 -7.83 -0.05
N THR A 66 17.84 -7.61 0.76
CA THR A 66 18.16 -6.28 1.31
C THR A 66 18.47 -5.27 0.21
N PHE A 67 19.27 -5.66 -0.78
CA PHE A 67 19.69 -4.73 -1.84
C PHE A 67 18.57 -4.47 -2.86
N VAL A 68 17.80 -5.49 -3.24
CA VAL A 68 16.64 -5.27 -4.15
C VAL A 68 15.54 -4.42 -3.53
N ASP A 69 15.50 -4.32 -2.19
CA ASP A 69 14.57 -3.48 -1.45
C ASP A 69 15.16 -2.10 -1.08
N ALA A 70 16.45 -1.87 -1.37
CA ALA A 70 17.12 -0.63 -1.01
C ALA A 70 16.64 0.54 -1.89
N THR A 71 16.46 1.69 -1.27
CA THR A 71 16.07 2.92 -1.96
C THR A 71 17.32 3.65 -2.47
N PRO A 72 17.41 3.98 -3.76
CA PRO A 72 18.52 4.78 -4.27
C PRO A 72 18.43 6.22 -3.75
N LYS A 73 19.57 6.81 -3.40
CA LYS A 73 19.68 8.20 -2.91
C LYS A 73 19.88 9.22 -4.05
N ALA A 74 20.04 8.73 -5.28
CA ALA A 74 20.20 9.51 -6.50
C ALA A 74 19.57 8.75 -7.67
N ASP A 75 19.55 9.37 -8.86
CA ASP A 75 19.09 8.70 -10.07
C ASP A 75 19.91 7.41 -10.36
N PRO A 76 19.27 6.28 -10.69
CA PRO A 76 19.96 5.01 -10.94
C PRO A 76 21.06 5.09 -12.00
N ALA A 77 20.85 5.80 -13.11
CA ALA A 77 21.85 5.93 -14.17
C ALA A 77 23.08 6.71 -13.68
N THR A 78 22.86 7.71 -12.84
CA THR A 78 23.94 8.46 -12.18
C THR A 78 24.75 7.57 -11.24
N ILE A 79 24.09 6.74 -10.41
CA ILE A 79 24.77 5.81 -9.51
C ILE A 79 25.61 4.80 -10.29
N VAL A 80 25.06 4.22 -11.37
CA VAL A 80 25.80 3.29 -12.23
C VAL A 80 27.01 3.97 -12.86
N ALA A 81 26.88 5.20 -13.36
CA ALA A 81 28.01 5.94 -13.91
C ALA A 81 29.12 6.18 -12.88
N TYR A 82 28.77 6.51 -11.62
CA TYR A 82 29.75 6.63 -10.54
C TYR A 82 30.42 5.31 -10.20
N TYR A 83 29.69 4.21 -10.21
CA TYR A 83 30.26 2.88 -9.98
C TYR A 83 31.30 2.55 -11.06
N GLU A 84 30.95 2.74 -12.34
CA GLU A 84 31.86 2.48 -13.46
C GLU A 84 33.16 3.30 -13.40
N GLN A 85 33.08 4.56 -12.96
CA GLN A 85 34.24 5.43 -12.80
C GLN A 85 35.14 5.03 -11.61
N GLN A 86 34.56 4.43 -10.56
CA GLN A 86 35.25 4.21 -9.29
C GLN A 86 35.71 2.76 -9.09
N LYS A 87 35.04 1.77 -9.69
CA LYS A 87 35.21 0.35 -9.36
C LYS A 87 36.63 -0.20 -9.56
N ASN A 88 37.42 0.42 -10.43
CA ASN A 88 38.79 0.03 -10.74
C ASN A 88 39.86 0.87 -10.02
N ASN A 89 39.45 1.86 -9.21
CA ASN A 89 40.39 2.71 -8.49
C ASN A 89 41.05 1.93 -7.33
N PRO A 90 42.36 2.13 -7.09
CA PRO A 90 43.01 1.58 -5.91
C PRO A 90 42.28 2.00 -4.63
N GLY A 91 41.92 1.03 -3.78
CA GLY A 91 41.21 1.27 -2.53
C GLY A 91 39.68 1.41 -2.64
N PHE A 92 39.08 1.16 -3.81
CA PHE A 92 37.62 1.12 -3.94
C PHE A 92 37.00 0.08 -2.99
N SER A 93 35.95 0.48 -2.27
CA SER A 93 35.17 -0.39 -1.39
C SER A 93 33.71 -0.42 -1.86
N LEU A 94 33.27 -1.57 -2.37
CA LEU A 94 31.91 -1.76 -2.84
C LEU A 94 30.88 -1.51 -1.72
N SER A 95 31.15 -1.99 -0.50
CA SER A 95 30.25 -1.78 0.64
C SER A 95 30.14 -0.31 1.03
N ALA A 96 31.24 0.45 0.97
CA ALA A 96 31.21 1.90 1.23
C ALA A 96 30.44 2.64 0.13
N PHE A 97 30.64 2.26 -1.13
CA PHE A 97 29.89 2.80 -2.27
C PHE A 97 28.39 2.55 -2.12
N VAL A 98 27.99 1.31 -1.80
CA VAL A 98 26.57 0.96 -1.57
C VAL A 98 25.99 1.77 -0.42
N ALA A 99 26.69 1.87 0.72
CA ALA A 99 26.23 2.65 1.86
C ALA A 99 26.08 4.16 1.53
N GLN A 100 26.93 4.68 0.66
CA GLN A 100 26.87 6.07 0.19
C GLN A 100 25.63 6.34 -0.66
N TYR A 101 25.31 5.45 -1.61
CA TYR A 101 24.30 5.71 -2.64
C TYR A 101 22.95 5.01 -2.43
N PHE A 102 22.84 4.09 -1.47
CA PHE A 102 21.61 3.38 -1.17
C PHE A 102 21.25 3.49 0.31
N THR A 103 19.95 3.49 0.58
CA THR A 103 19.39 3.33 1.93
C THR A 103 18.80 1.93 2.02
N PRO A 104 19.35 1.02 2.84
CA PRO A 104 18.74 -0.29 3.02
C PRO A 104 17.38 -0.15 3.72
N PRO A 105 16.45 -1.10 3.50
CA PRO A 105 15.19 -1.15 4.22
C PRO A 105 15.44 -1.33 5.73
N THR A 106 14.58 -0.74 6.55
CA THR A 106 14.60 -0.91 8.00
C THR A 106 13.62 -2.00 8.43
N ASP A 107 14.08 -2.89 9.30
CA ASP A 107 13.20 -3.88 9.92
C ASP A 107 12.47 -3.23 11.10
N GLN A 108 11.16 -3.47 11.19
CA GLN A 108 10.39 -3.05 12.34
C GLN A 108 10.65 -4.01 13.49
N VAL A 109 11.16 -3.49 14.61
CA VAL A 109 11.25 -4.25 15.86
C VAL A 109 9.85 -4.30 16.47
N ILE A 110 9.25 -5.48 16.49
CA ILE A 110 7.92 -5.73 17.03
C ILE A 110 8.08 -6.45 18.37
N THR A 111 7.91 -5.73 19.47
CA THR A 111 7.96 -6.30 20.83
C THR A 111 6.54 -6.46 21.37
N PRO A 112 6.05 -7.69 21.59
CA PRO A 112 4.72 -7.91 22.13
C PRO A 112 4.61 -7.52 23.61
N PRO A 113 3.45 -7.01 24.05
CA PRO A 113 3.13 -6.89 25.47
C PRO A 113 3.24 -8.26 26.17
N PRO A 114 3.68 -8.31 27.43
CA PRO A 114 3.71 -9.55 28.18
C PRO A 114 2.29 -10.07 28.46
N ASN A 115 2.17 -11.37 28.68
CA ASN A 115 0.96 -12.05 29.17
C ASN A 115 -0.30 -11.93 28.27
N GLN A 116 -0.12 -11.72 26.96
CA GLN A 116 -1.22 -11.82 26.00
C GLN A 116 -1.63 -13.28 25.77
N THR A 117 -2.92 -13.53 25.61
CA THR A 117 -3.40 -14.77 24.98
C THR A 117 -3.01 -14.78 23.49
N LEU A 118 -3.07 -15.96 22.86
CA LEU A 118 -2.79 -16.09 21.43
C LEU A 118 -3.69 -15.18 20.56
N ARG A 119 -4.98 -15.09 20.89
CA ARG A 119 -5.94 -14.27 20.15
C ARG A 119 -5.60 -12.77 20.28
N GLU A 120 -5.38 -12.30 21.50
CA GLU A 120 -4.99 -10.90 21.74
C GLU A 120 -3.68 -10.55 21.04
N HIS A 121 -2.72 -11.49 20.99
CA HIS A 121 -1.47 -11.28 20.28
C HIS A 121 -1.68 -11.14 18.76
N ILE A 122 -2.52 -11.99 18.15
CA ILE A 122 -2.87 -11.90 16.73
C ILE A 122 -3.56 -10.58 16.41
N ASP A 123 -4.57 -10.21 17.20
CA ASP A 123 -5.33 -8.95 17.00
C ASP A 123 -4.43 -7.71 17.15
N TRP A 124 -3.48 -7.79 18.09
CA TRP A 124 -2.47 -6.76 18.30
C TRP A 124 -1.48 -6.64 17.12
N LEU A 125 -1.22 -7.73 16.38
CA LEU A 125 -0.30 -7.72 15.24
C LEU A 125 -0.87 -7.05 13.99
N TRP A 126 -2.19 -7.08 13.76
CA TRP A 126 -2.79 -6.52 12.54
C TRP A 126 -2.33 -5.10 12.18
N PRO A 127 -2.42 -4.08 13.06
CA PRO A 127 -1.95 -2.73 12.73
C PRO A 127 -0.43 -2.67 12.49
N ARG A 128 0.36 -3.59 13.08
CA ARG A 128 1.83 -3.63 12.95
C ARG A 128 2.29 -4.30 11.67
N LEU A 129 1.47 -5.18 11.12
CA LEU A 129 1.67 -5.82 9.83
C LEU A 129 0.99 -5.07 8.69
N THR A 130 0.16 -4.07 8.99
CA THR A 130 -0.46 -3.22 7.96
C THR A 130 0.56 -2.21 7.42
N ARG A 131 0.54 -1.99 6.11
CA ARG A 131 1.35 -1.02 5.38
C ARG A 131 0.44 -0.11 4.56
N GLU A 132 0.87 1.13 4.40
CA GLU A 132 0.26 2.11 3.52
C GLU A 132 1.36 2.71 2.65
N THR A 133 1.34 2.39 1.36
CA THR A 133 2.44 2.68 0.43
C THR A 133 1.87 3.27 -0.86
N THR A 134 1.31 4.48 -0.74
CA THR A 134 0.72 5.21 -1.87
C THR A 134 1.81 5.76 -2.80
N ALA A 135 1.43 6.23 -3.99
CA ALA A 135 2.39 6.83 -4.91
C ALA A 135 3.10 8.07 -4.31
N ALA A 136 2.47 8.74 -3.34
CA ALA A 136 3.07 9.86 -2.62
C ALA A 136 4.14 9.43 -1.60
N THR A 137 4.07 8.21 -1.05
CA THR A 137 4.99 7.75 0.01
C THR A 137 6.08 6.82 -0.48
N VAL A 138 5.86 6.13 -1.61
CA VAL A 138 6.88 5.29 -2.23
C VAL A 138 7.95 6.16 -2.89
N PRO A 139 9.24 6.03 -2.52
CA PRO A 139 10.31 6.79 -3.16
C PRO A 139 10.43 6.50 -4.65
N ALA A 140 10.81 7.52 -5.44
CA ALA A 140 11.14 7.34 -6.85
C ALA A 140 12.21 6.26 -7.04
N ASN A 141 12.09 5.46 -8.11
CA ASN A 141 12.98 4.34 -8.43
C ASN A 141 13.07 3.24 -7.35
N SER A 142 12.16 3.24 -6.37
CA SER A 142 11.97 2.11 -5.46
C SER A 142 11.52 0.88 -6.24
N SER A 143 11.92 -0.31 -5.77
CA SER A 143 11.35 -1.55 -6.27
C SER A 143 9.92 -1.78 -5.76
N LEU A 144 9.49 -1.09 -4.70
CA LEU A 144 8.12 -1.20 -4.17
C LEU A 144 7.13 -0.55 -5.14
N ILE A 145 6.07 -1.27 -5.48
CA ILE A 145 4.98 -0.77 -6.32
C ILE A 145 3.91 -0.20 -5.40
N PRO A 146 3.48 1.05 -5.59
CA PRO A 146 2.47 1.65 -4.74
C PRO A 146 1.10 0.97 -4.91
N MET A 147 0.32 0.96 -3.84
CA MET A 147 -1.06 0.46 -3.84
C MET A 147 -2.02 1.52 -3.28
N PRO A 148 -3.26 1.62 -3.81
CA PRO A 148 -4.19 2.69 -3.44
C PRO A 148 -4.75 2.59 -2.02
N LYS A 149 -4.71 1.41 -1.39
CA LYS A 149 -5.28 1.15 -0.07
C LYS A 149 -4.29 0.46 0.88
N PRO A 150 -4.49 0.54 2.21
CA PRO A 150 -3.71 -0.23 3.17
C PRO A 150 -3.79 -1.74 2.96
N TYR A 151 -2.73 -2.47 3.30
CA TYR A 151 -2.67 -3.93 3.16
C TYR A 151 -1.81 -4.58 4.23
N VAL A 152 -2.08 -5.84 4.55
CA VAL A 152 -1.30 -6.61 5.53
C VAL A 152 -0.15 -7.35 4.84
N VAL A 153 1.04 -7.33 5.45
CA VAL A 153 2.22 -8.09 5.00
C VAL A 153 2.47 -9.30 5.90
N PRO A 154 3.14 -10.37 5.40
CA PRO A 154 3.45 -11.54 6.23
C PRO A 154 4.36 -11.24 7.44
N GLY A 155 5.25 -10.24 7.32
CA GLY A 155 6.15 -9.79 8.38
C GLY A 155 7.62 -10.21 8.19
N GLY A 156 8.49 -9.64 9.03
CA GLY A 156 9.95 -9.82 8.90
C GLY A 156 10.49 -9.23 7.59
N ARG A 157 11.26 -10.03 6.84
CA ARG A 157 11.83 -9.64 5.53
C ARG A 157 10.78 -9.47 4.42
N PHE A 158 9.55 -9.95 4.64
CA PHE A 158 8.42 -9.82 3.72
C PHE A 158 7.71 -8.51 4.04
N ARG A 159 8.12 -7.46 3.33
CA ARG A 159 7.76 -6.05 3.64
C ARG A 159 6.77 -5.48 2.63
N GLU A 160 6.27 -6.33 1.74
CA GLU A 160 5.35 -6.05 0.64
C GLU A 160 4.13 -6.99 0.76
N GLY A 161 3.05 -6.66 0.08
CA GLY A 161 1.90 -7.55 -0.05
C GLY A 161 2.26 -8.75 -0.90
N TYR A 162 1.74 -9.92 -0.54
CA TYR A 162 1.98 -11.20 -1.21
C TYR A 162 0.64 -11.80 -1.64
N TYR A 163 0.56 -12.34 -2.85
CA TYR A 163 -0.73 -12.66 -3.43
C TYR A 163 -1.49 -13.76 -2.67
N TRP A 164 -1.01 -15.01 -2.69
CA TRP A 164 -1.78 -16.12 -2.12
C TRP A 164 -1.81 -16.13 -0.58
N ASP A 165 -0.74 -15.65 0.08
CA ASP A 165 -0.66 -15.52 1.55
C ASP A 165 -1.79 -14.61 2.07
N THR A 166 -2.14 -13.59 1.29
CA THR A 166 -3.21 -12.65 1.63
C THR A 166 -4.58 -13.32 1.74
N TYR A 167 -4.87 -14.40 0.99
CA TYR A 167 -6.18 -15.08 1.13
C TYR A 167 -6.35 -15.66 2.54
N PHE A 168 -5.33 -16.37 3.04
CA PHE A 168 -5.36 -16.93 4.39
C PHE A 168 -5.33 -15.84 5.46
N THR A 169 -4.67 -14.71 5.17
CA THR A 169 -4.71 -13.52 6.03
C THR A 169 -6.13 -12.94 6.11
N MET A 170 -6.84 -12.85 4.98
CA MET A 170 -8.22 -12.35 4.90
C MET A 170 -9.19 -13.20 5.73
N LEU A 171 -9.03 -14.52 5.75
CA LEU A 171 -9.82 -15.39 6.65
C LEU A 171 -9.68 -14.94 8.11
N GLY A 172 -8.45 -14.69 8.56
CA GLY A 172 -8.18 -14.19 9.90
C GLY A 172 -8.71 -12.76 10.16
N LEU A 173 -8.62 -11.88 9.15
CA LEU A 173 -9.15 -10.52 9.22
C LEU A 173 -10.66 -10.50 9.38
N GLN A 174 -11.37 -11.34 8.62
CA GLN A 174 -12.83 -11.46 8.67
C GLN A 174 -13.32 -11.96 10.04
N GLU A 175 -12.61 -12.95 10.60
CA GLU A 175 -12.83 -13.44 11.97
C GLU A 175 -12.54 -12.36 13.04
N ALA A 176 -11.57 -11.48 12.79
CA ALA A 176 -11.26 -10.33 13.64
C ALA A 176 -12.17 -9.11 13.39
N GLY A 177 -13.15 -9.21 12.48
CA GLY A 177 -14.07 -8.11 12.13
C GLY A 177 -13.41 -6.96 11.36
N ARG A 178 -12.30 -7.22 10.68
CA ARG A 178 -11.53 -6.25 9.88
C ARG A 178 -11.92 -6.28 8.40
N GLU A 179 -13.21 -6.14 8.12
CA GLU A 179 -13.74 -6.08 6.75
C GLU A 179 -13.13 -4.91 5.98
N ASP A 180 -12.80 -3.81 6.67
CA ASP A 180 -12.08 -2.67 6.10
C ASP A 180 -10.79 -3.09 5.38
N LEU A 181 -10.03 -4.05 5.93
CA LEU A 181 -8.82 -4.55 5.31
C LEU A 181 -9.08 -5.61 4.22
N VAL A 182 -10.19 -6.34 4.32
CA VAL A 182 -10.64 -7.27 3.27
C VAL A 182 -10.97 -6.50 1.99
N ASP A 183 -11.76 -5.43 2.09
CA ASP A 183 -12.15 -4.61 0.95
C ASP A 183 -10.93 -3.91 0.33
N ASN A 184 -10.06 -3.35 1.19
CA ASN A 184 -8.83 -2.71 0.73
C ASN A 184 -7.91 -3.67 -0.06
N VAL A 185 -7.86 -4.94 0.33
CA VAL A 185 -7.10 -5.95 -0.42
C VAL A 185 -7.72 -6.19 -1.80
N LEU A 186 -9.05 -6.29 -1.89
CA LEU A 186 -9.73 -6.47 -3.17
C LEU A 186 -9.48 -5.29 -4.11
N ASP A 187 -9.62 -4.06 -3.60
CA ASP A 187 -9.32 -2.83 -4.34
C ASP A 187 -7.87 -2.82 -4.84
N ASN A 188 -6.91 -3.18 -3.98
CA ASN A 188 -5.50 -3.23 -4.33
C ASN A 188 -5.21 -4.28 -5.40
N PHE A 189 -5.78 -5.47 -5.30
CA PHE A 189 -5.54 -6.53 -6.27
C PHE A 189 -6.24 -6.28 -7.61
N ALA A 190 -7.44 -5.70 -7.61
CA ALA A 190 -8.09 -5.20 -8.81
C ALA A 190 -7.21 -4.13 -9.49
N TYR A 191 -6.69 -3.17 -8.71
CA TYR A 191 -5.77 -2.17 -9.21
C TYR A 191 -4.51 -2.77 -9.86
N LEU A 192 -3.89 -3.79 -9.26
CA LEU A 192 -2.73 -4.47 -9.86
C LEU A 192 -3.10 -5.22 -11.16
N ILE A 193 -4.28 -5.85 -11.22
CA ILE A 193 -4.77 -6.46 -12.46
C ILE A 193 -4.93 -5.40 -13.55
N ASP A 194 -5.56 -4.28 -13.26
CA ASP A 194 -5.82 -3.22 -14.24
C ASP A 194 -4.54 -2.52 -14.73
N THR A 195 -3.55 -2.37 -13.85
CA THR A 195 -2.33 -1.60 -14.15
C THR A 195 -1.13 -2.44 -14.60
N ILE A 196 -1.05 -3.70 -14.18
CA ILE A 196 0.07 -4.62 -14.49
C ILE A 196 -0.39 -5.76 -15.42
N GLY A 197 -1.70 -6.04 -15.47
CA GLY A 197 -2.30 -7.13 -16.24
C GLY A 197 -2.45 -8.44 -15.45
N HIS A 198 -1.94 -8.50 -14.22
CA HIS A 198 -2.11 -9.62 -13.28
C HIS A 198 -1.68 -9.20 -11.86
N ILE A 199 -2.00 -10.02 -10.86
CA ILE A 199 -1.47 -9.85 -9.50
C ILE A 199 -0.07 -10.47 -9.46
N PRO A 200 1.01 -9.69 -9.29
CA PRO A 200 2.37 -10.24 -9.17
C PRO A 200 2.53 -11.04 -7.88
N ASN A 201 3.59 -11.84 -7.76
CA ASN A 201 3.92 -12.58 -6.53
C ASN A 201 3.84 -11.69 -5.27
N GLY A 202 4.34 -10.46 -5.37
CA GLY A 202 4.08 -9.37 -4.45
C GLY A 202 4.26 -8.03 -5.13
N ASN A 203 3.90 -6.91 -4.48
CA ASN A 203 3.96 -5.57 -5.10
C ASN A 203 5.39 -5.01 -5.18
N ARG A 204 6.29 -5.72 -5.88
CA ARG A 204 7.66 -5.32 -6.19
C ARG A 204 7.95 -5.45 -7.68
N THR A 205 8.76 -4.56 -8.25
CA THR A 205 9.11 -4.58 -9.68
C THR A 205 9.81 -5.87 -10.12
N TYR A 206 10.62 -6.47 -9.23
CA TYR A 206 11.25 -7.78 -9.46
C TYR A 206 10.30 -8.99 -9.35
N TYR A 207 9.03 -8.76 -9.04
CA TYR A 207 7.97 -9.75 -9.05
C TYR A 207 7.01 -9.61 -10.24
N VAL A 208 7.04 -8.51 -10.99
CA VAL A 208 6.15 -8.27 -12.15
C VAL A 208 6.25 -9.35 -13.23
N SER A 209 7.36 -10.09 -13.30
CA SER A 209 7.52 -11.17 -14.27
C SER A 209 6.72 -12.44 -13.96
N ARG A 210 6.03 -12.52 -12.81
CA ARG A 210 5.32 -13.73 -12.37
C ARG A 210 4.22 -13.43 -11.35
N SER A 211 3.21 -14.29 -11.34
CA SER A 211 2.18 -14.31 -10.30
C SER A 211 2.49 -15.32 -9.19
N GLN A 212 1.45 -15.75 -8.48
CA GLN A 212 1.39 -16.79 -7.47
C GLN A 212 0.08 -17.59 -7.65
N PRO A 213 -0.20 -18.66 -6.88
CA PRO A 213 -1.46 -19.39 -6.97
C PRO A 213 -2.68 -18.44 -6.98
N PRO A 214 -3.60 -18.56 -7.96
CA PRO A 214 -4.60 -17.54 -8.23
C PRO A 214 -5.79 -17.63 -7.26
N PHE A 215 -5.69 -16.95 -6.12
CA PHE A 215 -6.73 -16.94 -5.07
C PHE A 215 -7.74 -15.79 -5.20
N PHE A 216 -7.61 -14.90 -6.18
CA PHE A 216 -8.42 -13.66 -6.22
C PHE A 216 -9.93 -13.92 -6.29
N SER A 217 -10.39 -14.91 -7.07
CA SER A 217 -11.81 -15.28 -7.09
C SER A 217 -12.32 -15.78 -5.72
N TYR A 218 -11.48 -16.52 -4.99
CA TYR A 218 -11.81 -16.98 -3.63
C TYR A 218 -11.87 -15.82 -2.64
N MET A 219 -11.01 -14.80 -2.81
CA MET A 219 -11.06 -13.58 -1.99
C MET A 219 -12.35 -12.79 -2.23
N VAL A 220 -12.79 -12.69 -3.49
CA VAL A 220 -14.07 -12.05 -3.85
C VAL A 220 -15.25 -12.83 -3.27
N GLU A 221 -15.24 -14.16 -3.38
CA GLU A 221 -16.28 -15.02 -2.78
C GLU A 221 -16.32 -14.86 -1.25
N LEU A 222 -15.15 -14.79 -0.61
CA LEU A 222 -15.03 -14.60 0.84
C LEU A 222 -15.69 -13.30 1.30
N ALA A 223 -15.44 -12.18 0.61
CA ALA A 223 -16.07 -10.90 0.90
C ALA A 223 -17.59 -10.95 0.66
N ALA A 224 -18.02 -11.55 -0.46
CA ALA A 224 -19.44 -11.68 -0.80
C ALA A 224 -20.25 -12.48 0.24
N GLN A 225 -19.64 -13.43 0.94
CA GLN A 225 -20.30 -14.17 2.02
C GLN A 225 -20.70 -13.28 3.20
N LYS A 226 -19.94 -12.21 3.48
CA LYS A 226 -20.24 -11.26 4.58
C LYS A 226 -21.18 -10.16 4.14
N GLU A 227 -20.97 -9.62 2.94
CA GLU A 227 -21.63 -8.41 2.46
C GLU A 227 -22.90 -8.69 1.63
N GLY A 228 -23.13 -9.95 1.28
CA GLY A 228 -24.16 -10.37 0.35
C GLY A 228 -23.78 -10.11 -1.12
N GLY A 229 -24.71 -10.36 -2.04
CA GLY A 229 -24.47 -10.27 -3.49
C GLY A 229 -24.19 -8.87 -4.07
N ARG A 230 -23.90 -7.86 -3.24
CA ARG A 230 -23.52 -6.50 -3.65
C ARG A 230 -22.05 -6.37 -4.10
N VAL A 231 -21.26 -7.43 -3.90
CA VAL A 231 -19.85 -7.52 -4.31
C VAL A 231 -19.70 -7.81 -5.82
N TYR A 232 -20.80 -8.17 -6.51
CA TYR A 232 -20.87 -8.40 -7.96
C TYR A 232 -21.32 -7.16 -8.74
#